data_AF-A0A5M9ZVX1-F1
#
_entry.id   AF-A0A5M9ZVX1-F1
#
_cell.length_a   1.000
_cell.length_b   1.000
_cell.length_c   1.000
_cell.angle_alpha   90.00
_cell.angle_beta   90.00
_cell.angle_gamma   90.00
#
_symmetry.space_group_name_H-M   'P 1'
#
loop_
_entity.id
_entity.type
_entity.pdbx_description
1 polymer ?
#
loop_
_entity_poly.entity_id
_entity_poly.type
_entity_poly.pdbx_seq_one_letter_code
_entity_poly.pdbx_strand_id
1 'polypeptide(L)'
;MQNRFTEGSLTIRAGWDGQQAWWKRVGNIVFLFGSIRSTYGVNPAAGDPLFDLPVNAAKAENMTCMTNQSWHQVSILASAGSKTVKLVAGESGDWPTGTEIYLSGQYVAV
;
A
#
# COMPACT_ATOMS: atom_id res chain seq x y z
N MET A 1 -21.26 6.44 23.33
CA MET A 1 -20.02 6.78 22.57
C MET A 1 -20.20 6.30 21.15
N GLN A 2 -20.19 7.19 20.15
CA GLN A 2 -20.19 6.78 18.75
C GLN A 2 -18.77 6.29 18.40
N ASN A 3 -18.64 5.03 17.99
CA ASN A 3 -17.41 4.52 17.38
C ASN A 3 -17.18 5.26 16.07
N ARG A 4 -16.38 6.33 16.11
CA ARG A 4 -15.94 7.11 14.95
C ARG A 4 -14.85 6.34 14.21
N PHE A 5 -15.22 5.27 13.52
CA PHE A 5 -14.38 4.79 12.43
C PHE A 5 -14.70 5.59 11.17
N THR A 6 -13.69 5.81 10.34
CA THR A 6 -13.83 6.42 9.01
C THR A 6 -13.18 5.49 8.02
N GLU A 7 -13.76 5.36 6.84
CA GLU A 7 -13.25 4.48 5.79
C GLU A 7 -13.42 5.14 4.42
N GLY A 8 -12.68 4.63 3.44
CA GLY A 8 -12.75 5.10 2.06
C GLY A 8 -11.82 4.30 1.16
N SER A 9 -11.89 4.56 -0.13
CA SER A 9 -10.96 4.00 -1.11
C SER A 9 -9.57 4.60 -0.94
N LEU A 10 -8.53 3.82 -1.21
CA LEU A 10 -7.17 4.34 -1.30
C LEU A 10 -7.02 5.18 -2.57
N THR A 11 -6.31 6.30 -2.48
CA THR A 11 -5.98 7.11 -3.65
C THR A 11 -4.75 6.51 -4.32
N ILE A 12 -4.99 5.74 -5.38
CA ILE A 12 -3.95 5.00 -6.10
C ILE A 12 -3.17 5.93 -7.02
N ARG A 13 -1.84 5.75 -7.08
CA ARG A 13 -0.94 6.56 -7.91
C ARG A 13 -0.78 5.93 -9.30
N ALA A 14 -0.33 6.75 -10.26
CA ALA A 14 -0.10 6.29 -11.62
C ALA A 14 0.85 5.09 -11.67
N GLY A 15 0.61 4.16 -12.60
CA GLY A 15 1.32 2.89 -12.66
C GLY A 15 0.64 1.78 -11.86
N TRP A 16 -0.38 2.09 -11.07
CA TRP A 16 -1.14 1.11 -10.28
C TRP A 16 -2.65 1.23 -10.52
N ASP A 17 -3.34 0.11 -10.43
CA ASP A 17 -4.79 0.02 -10.38
C ASP A 17 -5.20 -0.56 -9.03
N GLY A 18 -6.21 0.01 -8.36
CA GLY A 18 -6.64 -0.45 -7.04
C GLY A 18 -8.14 -0.38 -6.85
N GLN A 19 -8.90 -0.87 -7.84
CA GLN A 19 -10.37 -0.92 -7.78
C GLN A 19 -10.93 -1.62 -6.53
N GLN A 20 -10.12 -2.35 -5.77
CA GLN A 20 -10.51 -3.04 -4.54
C GLN A 20 -9.66 -2.65 -3.31
N ALA A 21 -8.87 -1.57 -3.40
CA ALA A 21 -8.00 -1.12 -2.32
C ALA A 21 -8.71 -0.05 -1.46
N TRP A 22 -8.80 -0.28 -0.15
CA TRP A 22 -9.50 0.62 0.77
C TRP A 22 -8.81 0.68 2.12
N TRP A 23 -9.18 1.70 2.90
CA TRP A 23 -8.63 1.94 4.22
C TRP A 23 -9.75 2.10 5.25
N LYS A 24 -9.42 1.78 6.51
CA LYS A 24 -10.26 2.07 7.67
C LYS A 24 -9.42 2.63 8.79
N ARG A 25 -9.80 3.81 9.28
CA ARG A 25 -9.16 4.45 10.42
C ARG A 25 -9.90 4.11 11.71
N VAL A 26 -9.14 3.64 12.70
CA VAL A 26 -9.60 3.41 14.08
C VAL A 26 -8.62 4.10 15.02
N GLY A 27 -9.01 5.23 15.59
CA GLY A 27 -8.11 6.07 16.40
C GLY A 27 -6.91 6.58 15.58
N ASN A 28 -5.70 6.28 16.04
CA ASN A 28 -4.44 6.70 15.43
C ASN A 28 -3.83 5.63 14.49
N ILE A 29 -4.65 4.71 14.02
CA ILE A 29 -4.22 3.63 13.12
C ILE A 29 -5.11 3.66 11.88
N VAL A 30 -4.48 3.63 10.71
CA VAL A 30 -5.11 3.34 9.43
C VAL A 30 -4.79 1.91 9.06
N PHE A 31 -5.81 1.07 9.00
CA PHE A 31 -5.74 -0.29 8.46
C PHE A 31 -5.93 -0.25 6.95
N LEU A 32 -5.15 -1.07 6.24
CA LEU A 32 -5.15 -1.18 4.79
C LEU A 32 -5.73 -2.54 4.40
N PHE A 33 -6.50 -2.57 3.32
CA PHE A 33 -7.20 -3.77 2.87
C PHE A 33 -7.27 -3.85 1.34
N GLY A 34 -7.48 -5.08 0.85
CA GLY A 34 -7.65 -5.36 -0.57
C GLY A 34 -6.32 -5.57 -1.28
N SER A 35 -6.28 -5.20 -2.56
CA SER A 35 -5.09 -5.31 -3.40
C SER A 35 -4.93 -4.12 -4.34
N ILE A 36 -3.68 -3.85 -4.70
CA ILE A 36 -3.32 -2.98 -5.82
C ILE A 36 -2.61 -3.82 -6.88
N ARG A 37 -2.80 -3.50 -8.15
CA ARG A 37 -2.29 -4.24 -9.30
C ARG A 37 -1.36 -3.35 -10.11
N SER A 38 -0.18 -3.87 -10.47
CA SER A 38 0.77 -3.20 -11.37
C SER A 38 0.17 -3.05 -12.76
N THR A 39 0.28 -1.86 -13.33
CA THR A 39 -0.05 -1.56 -14.74
C THR A 39 1.19 -1.25 -15.56
N TYR A 40 2.39 -1.33 -14.96
CA TYR A 40 3.63 -1.01 -15.65
C TYR A 40 3.96 -2.06 -16.71
N GLY A 41 4.30 -1.60 -17.92
CA GLY A 41 4.85 -2.46 -18.97
C GLY A 41 6.29 -2.95 -18.72
N VAL A 42 6.91 -2.49 -17.64
CA VAL A 42 8.25 -2.86 -17.13
C VAL A 42 8.18 -2.97 -15.61
N ASN A 43 9.21 -3.48 -14.94
CA ASN A 43 9.16 -3.55 -13.48
C ASN A 43 9.14 -2.15 -12.83
N PRO A 44 8.26 -1.91 -11.84
CA PRO A 44 8.29 -0.71 -11.02
C PRO A 44 9.62 -0.63 -10.25
N ALA A 45 10.14 0.58 -10.09
CA ALA A 45 11.41 0.83 -9.43
C ALA A 45 11.22 0.98 -7.91
N ALA A 46 12.27 0.71 -7.13
CA ALA A 46 12.32 1.09 -5.74
C ALA A 46 12.13 2.62 -5.61
N GLY A 47 11.21 3.04 -4.74
CA GLY A 47 10.82 4.43 -4.58
C GLY A 47 9.54 4.83 -5.31
N ASP A 48 9.01 3.99 -6.21
CA ASP A 48 7.79 4.30 -6.94
C ASP A 48 6.59 4.46 -5.99
N PRO A 49 5.82 5.55 -6.11
CA PRO A 49 4.67 5.79 -5.26
C PRO A 49 3.52 4.83 -5.62
N LEU A 50 2.90 4.23 -4.61
CA LEU A 50 1.83 3.24 -4.77
C LEU A 50 0.46 3.87 -4.59
N PHE A 51 0.26 4.54 -3.45
CA PHE A 51 -1.00 5.17 -3.06
C PHE A 51 -0.76 6.22 -1.96
N ASP A 52 -1.78 7.02 -1.69
CA ASP A 52 -1.79 7.94 -0.54
C ASP A 52 -2.71 7.44 0.58
N LEU A 53 -2.24 7.63 1.81
CA LEU A 53 -3.02 7.54 3.04
C LEU A 53 -3.96 8.74 3.16
N PRO A 54 -5.10 8.59 3.87
CA PRO A 54 -6.01 9.72 4.12
C PRO A 54 -5.35 10.83 4.98
N VAL A 55 -4.37 10.47 5.80
CA VAL A 55 -3.63 11.35 6.73
C VAL A 55 -2.15 10.97 6.75
N ASN A 56 -1.29 11.90 7.19
CA ASN A 56 0.16 11.67 7.22
C ASN A 56 0.49 10.56 8.22
N ALA A 57 1.47 9.71 7.89
CA ALA A 57 1.99 8.74 8.84
C ALA A 57 2.73 9.45 9.98
N ALA A 58 2.46 9.05 11.23
CA ALA A 58 3.09 9.61 12.42
C ALA A 58 4.57 9.20 12.56
N LYS A 59 4.93 8.02 12.02
CA LYS A 59 6.27 7.46 11.99
C LYS A 59 6.51 6.70 10.70
N ALA A 60 7.76 6.37 10.42
CA ALA A 60 8.10 5.51 9.30
C ALA A 60 7.62 4.08 9.60
N GLU A 61 6.90 3.48 8.66
CA GLU A 61 6.37 2.12 8.78
C GLU A 61 6.70 1.33 7.51
N ASN A 62 7.56 0.32 7.66
CA ASN A 62 7.91 -0.60 6.58
C ASN A 62 7.04 -1.87 6.71
N MET A 63 6.31 -2.19 5.66
CA MET A 63 5.30 -3.25 5.64
C MET A 63 5.66 -4.26 4.57
N THR A 64 5.69 -5.55 4.93
CA THR A 64 5.89 -6.64 3.99
C THR A 64 4.56 -7.19 3.53
N CYS A 65 4.30 -7.12 2.23
CA CYS A 65 3.06 -7.53 1.59
C CYS A 65 3.30 -8.74 0.70
N MET A 66 2.35 -9.69 0.74
CA MET A 66 2.33 -10.81 -0.21
C MET A 66 1.89 -10.33 -1.58
N THR A 67 2.32 -11.04 -2.61
CA THR A 67 1.82 -10.83 -3.98
C THR A 67 1.01 -12.02 -4.48
N ASN A 68 0.37 -11.91 -5.64
CA ASN A 68 -0.26 -13.04 -6.33
C ASN A 68 0.76 -13.99 -6.98
N GLN A 69 2.05 -13.65 -6.95
CA GLN A 69 3.12 -14.54 -7.36
C GLN A 69 3.51 -15.44 -6.17
N SER A 70 3.54 -16.75 -6.41
CA SER A 70 3.77 -17.74 -5.36
C SER A 70 5.13 -17.52 -4.70
N TRP A 71 5.14 -17.33 -3.38
CA TRP A 71 6.36 -17.12 -2.57
C TRP A 71 7.10 -15.80 -2.80
N HIS A 72 6.47 -14.79 -3.42
CA HIS A 72 7.07 -13.47 -3.58
C HIS A 72 6.44 -12.43 -2.66
N GLN A 73 7.29 -11.69 -1.95
CA GLN A 73 6.91 -10.58 -1.10
C GLN A 73 7.49 -9.25 -1.61
N VAL A 74 6.79 -8.16 -1.31
CA VAL A 74 7.27 -6.80 -1.53
C VAL A 74 7.26 -6.02 -0.22
N SER A 75 8.19 -5.10 -0.07
CA SER A 75 8.21 -4.15 1.03
C SER A 75 7.72 -2.79 0.55
N ILE A 76 6.80 -2.19 1.31
CA ILE A 76 6.25 -0.86 1.05
C ILE A 76 6.49 0.03 2.28
N LEU A 77 6.65 1.33 2.09
CA LEU A 77 7.01 2.27 3.15
C LEU A 77 6.07 3.47 3.18
N ALA A 78 5.42 3.68 4.33
CA ALA A 78 4.85 4.96 4.71
C ALA A 78 5.94 5.77 5.43
N SER A 79 6.39 6.89 4.85
CA SER A 79 7.43 7.72 5.49
C SER A 79 6.81 8.65 6.55
N ALA A 80 7.52 8.87 7.66
CA ALA A 80 7.08 9.80 8.70
C ALA A 80 6.76 11.19 8.11
N GLY A 81 5.61 11.75 8.48
CA GLY A 81 5.15 13.05 7.99
C GLY A 81 4.65 13.07 6.54
N SER A 82 4.64 11.93 5.83
CA SER A 82 4.15 11.81 4.45
C SER A 82 2.80 11.10 4.40
N LYS A 83 1.98 11.43 3.39
CA LYS A 83 0.80 10.64 3.03
C LYS A 83 1.12 9.53 2.04
N THR A 84 2.19 9.67 1.27
CA THR A 84 2.49 8.76 0.18
C THR A 84 3.21 7.51 0.69
N VAL A 85 2.68 6.36 0.29
CA VAL A 85 3.30 5.05 0.48
C VAL A 85 4.01 4.67 -0.81
N LYS A 86 5.25 4.19 -0.69
CA LYS A 86 6.11 3.86 -1.82
C LYS A 86 6.62 2.44 -1.76
N LEU A 87 6.96 1.88 -2.91
CA LEU A 87 7.70 0.63 -3.02
C LEU A 87 9.12 0.81 -2.45
N VAL A 88 9.60 -0.14 -1.64
CA VAL A 88 10.97 -0.12 -1.09
C VAL A 88 11.85 -1.10 -1.83
N ALA A 89 11.41 -2.36 -1.86
CA ALA A 89 12.11 -3.48 -2.45
C ALA A 89 11.08 -4.57 -2.73
N GLY A 90 11.45 -5.52 -3.57
CA GLY A 90 10.73 -6.78 -3.67
C GLY A 90 11.71 -7.91 -3.87
N GLU A 91 11.34 -9.09 -3.39
CA GLU A 91 12.12 -10.31 -3.59
C GLU A 91 12.21 -10.56 -5.10
N SER A 92 13.44 -10.55 -5.60
CA SER A 92 13.84 -10.41 -7.00
C SER A 92 12.97 -11.13 -8.03
N GLY A 93 12.74 -10.44 -9.16
CA GLY A 93 12.44 -11.06 -10.45
C GLY A 93 11.06 -10.70 -10.97
N ASP A 94 10.97 -9.59 -11.67
CA ASP A 94 9.84 -9.19 -12.51
C ASP A 94 8.45 -9.01 -11.83
N TRP A 95 7.99 -7.76 -11.78
CA TRP A 95 6.62 -7.39 -11.41
C TRP A 95 5.87 -6.92 -12.67
N PRO A 96 5.60 -7.84 -13.61
CA PRO A 96 4.93 -7.48 -14.85
C PRO A 96 3.55 -6.89 -14.57
N THR A 97 3.00 -6.21 -15.57
CA THR A 97 1.58 -5.85 -15.64
C THR A 97 0.73 -7.01 -15.12
N GLY A 98 -0.15 -6.73 -14.17
CA GLY A 98 -1.05 -7.73 -13.57
C GLY A 98 -0.60 -8.31 -12.23
N THR A 99 0.64 -8.03 -11.78
CA THR A 99 1.07 -8.39 -10.43
C THR A 99 0.21 -7.68 -9.40
N GLU A 100 -0.37 -8.41 -8.45
CA GLU A 100 -1.16 -7.85 -7.35
C GLU A 100 -0.34 -7.84 -6.05
N ILE A 101 -0.43 -6.75 -5.29
CA ILE A 101 0.11 -6.59 -3.94
C ILE A 101 -1.07 -6.59 -2.97
N TYR A 102 -1.11 -7.55 -2.04
CA TYR A 102 -2.16 -7.69 -1.05
C TYR A 102 -1.88 -6.85 0.20
N LEU A 103 -2.78 -5.93 0.52
CA LEU A 103 -2.66 -4.99 1.65
C LEU A 103 -3.34 -5.49 2.92
N SER A 104 -4.20 -6.50 2.83
CA SER A 104 -5.01 -6.99 3.94
C SER A 104 -4.16 -7.43 5.14
N GLY A 105 -4.33 -6.75 6.27
CA GLY A 105 -3.59 -7.01 7.50
C GLY A 105 -2.47 -6.00 7.78
N GLN A 106 -2.18 -5.10 6.83
CA GLN A 106 -1.21 -4.02 7.01
C GLN A 106 -1.86 -2.82 7.72
N TYR A 107 -1.04 -2.08 8.47
CA TYR A 107 -1.51 -0.90 9.20
C TYR A 107 -0.42 0.16 9.28
N VAL A 108 -0.84 1.43 9.36
CA VAL A 108 0.05 2.58 9.52
C VAL A 108 -0.43 3.42 10.69
N ALA A 109 0.49 3.78 11.58
CA ALA A 109 0.23 4.77 12.63
C ALA A 109 0.17 6.18 12.02
N VAL A 110 -0.89 6.94 12.33
CA VAL A 110 -1.20 8.26 11.74
C VAL A 110 -1.64 9.29 12.77
#